data_AF-A0A3A8LB55-F1
#
_entry.id   AF-A0A3A8LB55-F1
#
_cell.length_a   1.000
_cell.length_b   1.000
_cell.length_c   1.000
_cell.angle_alpha   90.00
_cell.angle_beta   90.00
_cell.angle_gamma   90.00
#
_symmetry.space_group_name_H-M   'P 1'
#
loop_
_entity.id
_entity.type
_entity.pdbx_description
1 polymer ?
#
loop_
_entity_poly.entity_id
_entity_poly.type
_entity_poly.pdbx_seq_one_letter_code
_entity_poly.pdbx_strand_id
1 'polypeptide(L)'
;MDLSKEDTFEELLVRAGLEDLDALPVRRNPFTPEDASEVLERLMEKPVTLGTFPPRMAAGFLLREVLEHGEVSREELVRRVARFAREQVAVLRPDGYLAWALDGTTQQKVAPVEWKNGAFRASRFELGRFYSGRSGVFRHADAQLRSVDGPPLAEVYDDADVINRSLDGAEDAFTELYHALGQVLSRPTDSLAGLRNLPAGVVALIGSSPEYWGRFQQMTRGEQIRETARLTTNVIALWGTASATTRTLTRALASTEATVPLLSLSSEGVLVVQSVAVPVGQAAAILSSGPGAAIILQRVDDAASSEAAQGDGSLEASTSSGAKAYSSYKSFRRAMGPAGEGKEWHHIVEQTDGNVARFGPRAIHNTENVIPLDKELHARISAAYSAKKLQVTGSYQLTVRQWLGTQPYAAQREFGLWAIENARNGIW
;
A
#
# COMPACT_ATOMS: atom_id res chain seq x y z
N MET A 1 -33.65 9.76 8.16
CA MET A 1 -32.39 10.17 8.80
C MET A 1 -32.43 11.68 8.91
N ASP A 2 -32.70 12.19 10.11
CA ASP A 2 -32.76 13.63 10.38
C ASP A 2 -31.34 14.09 10.73
N LEU A 3 -30.60 14.52 9.71
CA LEU A 3 -29.27 15.09 9.86
C LEU A 3 -29.44 16.56 10.26
N SER A 4 -29.22 16.89 11.53
CA SER A 4 -28.98 18.28 11.89
C SER A 4 -27.80 18.78 11.05
N LYS A 5 -28.05 19.82 10.24
CA LYS A 5 -27.21 20.16 9.08
C LYS A 5 -25.76 20.50 9.43
N GLU A 6 -25.42 20.79 10.68
CA GLU A 6 -24.12 21.37 11.07
C GLU A 6 -23.00 20.34 11.33
N ASP A 7 -23.31 19.06 11.55
CA ASP A 7 -22.33 18.03 11.96
C ASP A 7 -22.01 16.96 10.90
N THR A 8 -22.61 17.04 9.70
CA THR A 8 -22.44 16.00 8.67
C THR A 8 -21.00 15.79 8.21
N PHE A 9 -20.17 16.84 8.24
CA PHE A 9 -18.74 16.73 7.92
C PHE A 9 -17.95 16.06 9.06
N GLU A 10 -18.24 16.41 10.31
CA GLU A 10 -17.61 15.79 11.49
C GLU A 10 -17.98 14.31 11.57
N GLU A 11 -19.26 13.97 11.37
CA GLU A 11 -19.74 12.59 11.34
C GLU A 11 -19.03 11.77 10.26
N LEU A 12 -18.82 12.34 9.06
CA LEU A 12 -18.05 11.69 8.00
C LEU A 12 -16.60 11.41 8.43
N LEU A 13 -15.95 12.37 9.11
CA LEU A 13 -14.59 12.20 9.61
C LEU A 13 -14.49 11.13 10.71
N VAL A 14 -15.49 11.04 11.59
CA VAL A 14 -15.59 9.96 12.58
C VAL A 14 -15.71 8.60 11.89
N ARG A 15 -16.59 8.48 10.89
CA ARG A 15 -16.72 7.26 10.09
C ARG A 15 -15.47 6.93 9.27
N ALA A 16 -14.67 7.93 8.93
CA ALA A 16 -13.36 7.75 8.31
C ALA A 16 -12.29 7.26 9.31
N GLY A 17 -12.60 7.19 10.61
CA GLY A 17 -11.72 6.65 11.66
C GLY A 17 -11.02 7.70 12.52
N LEU A 18 -11.53 8.93 12.56
CA LEU A 18 -11.07 9.96 13.50
C LEU A 18 -11.92 9.96 14.76
N GLU A 19 -11.33 9.58 15.90
CA GLU A 19 -12.07 9.44 17.17
C GLU A 19 -12.07 10.73 17.99
N ASP A 20 -10.97 11.49 17.95
CA ASP A 20 -10.78 12.74 18.70
C ASP A 20 -10.75 13.93 17.74
N LEU A 21 -11.94 14.48 17.47
CA LEU A 21 -12.11 15.67 16.64
C LEU A 21 -11.82 16.96 17.40
N ASP A 22 -11.82 16.95 18.74
CA ASP A 22 -11.57 18.14 19.56
C ASP A 22 -10.10 18.58 19.46
N ALA A 23 -9.20 17.61 19.26
CA ALA A 23 -7.79 17.84 18.98
C ALA A 23 -7.50 18.29 17.54
N LEU A 24 -8.51 18.44 16.67
CA LEU A 24 -8.34 18.79 15.26
C LEU A 24 -9.03 20.12 14.91
N PRO A 25 -8.55 20.83 13.88
CA PRO A 25 -9.11 22.12 13.48
C PRO A 25 -10.45 22.03 12.73
N VAL A 26 -11.20 20.93 12.84
CA VAL A 26 -12.42 20.66 12.07
C VAL A 26 -13.57 21.64 12.34
N ARG A 27 -13.53 22.33 13.49
CA ARG A 27 -14.52 23.35 13.89
C ARG A 27 -14.11 24.79 13.58
N ARG A 28 -12.92 25.02 13.02
CA ARG A 28 -12.52 26.36 12.57
C ARG A 28 -13.41 26.80 11.40
N ASN A 29 -13.76 28.08 11.38
CA ASN A 29 -14.58 28.68 10.35
C ASN A 29 -14.02 30.09 10.04
N PRO A 30 -13.49 30.35 8.83
CA PRO A 30 -13.43 29.42 7.70
C PRO A 30 -12.46 28.25 7.96
N PHE A 31 -12.74 27.10 7.35
CA PHE A 31 -11.87 25.93 7.36
C PHE A 31 -10.82 26.10 6.25
N THR A 32 -9.55 26.12 6.62
CA THR A 32 -8.43 26.53 5.75
C THR A 32 -7.76 25.34 5.07
N PRO A 33 -6.95 25.56 4.01
CA PRO A 33 -6.08 24.53 3.45
C PRO A 33 -5.13 23.90 4.48
N GLU A 34 -4.60 24.69 5.40
CA GLU A 34 -3.74 24.21 6.49
C GLU A 34 -4.50 23.25 7.42
N ASP A 35 -5.74 23.60 7.78
CA ASP A 35 -6.62 22.72 8.56
C ASP A 35 -6.92 21.42 7.80
N ALA A 36 -7.13 21.50 6.48
CA ALA A 36 -7.38 20.33 5.65
C ALA A 36 -6.18 19.39 5.55
N SER A 37 -4.96 19.94 5.46
CA SER A 37 -3.70 19.21 5.51
C SER A 37 -3.56 18.46 6.84
N GLU A 38 -3.77 19.14 7.97
CA GLU A 38 -3.66 18.54 9.31
C GLU A 38 -4.62 17.36 9.49
N VAL A 39 -5.87 17.51 9.03
CA VAL A 39 -6.87 16.42 9.08
C VAL A 39 -6.50 15.26 8.15
N LEU A 40 -5.97 15.53 6.95
CA LEU A 40 -5.49 14.49 6.03
C LEU A 40 -4.33 13.69 6.63
N GLU A 41 -3.36 14.36 7.24
CA GLU A 41 -2.21 13.71 7.88
C GLU A 41 -2.67 12.80 9.02
N ARG A 42 -3.59 13.28 9.88
CA ARG A 42 -4.17 12.45 10.94
C ARG A 42 -4.92 11.22 10.40
N LEU A 43 -5.58 11.34 9.24
CA LEU A 43 -6.23 10.20 8.59
C LEU A 43 -5.21 9.15 8.10
N MET A 44 -4.03 9.57 7.65
CA MET A 44 -2.97 8.67 7.17
C MET A 44 -2.25 7.91 8.29
N GLU A 45 -2.21 8.48 9.49
CA GLU A 45 -1.67 7.82 10.69
C GLU A 45 -2.54 6.65 11.15
N LYS A 46 -3.85 6.73 10.89
CA LYS A 46 -4.82 5.71 11.31
C LYS A 46 -4.83 4.54 10.33
N PRO A 47 -4.90 3.27 10.79
CA PRO A 47 -5.02 2.12 9.90
C PRO A 47 -6.32 2.20 9.09
N VAL A 48 -6.27 1.84 7.80
CA VAL A 48 -7.45 1.76 6.94
C VAL A 48 -8.12 0.40 7.13
N THR A 49 -9.40 0.40 7.45
CA THR A 49 -10.25 -0.80 7.59
C THR A 49 -11.31 -0.83 6.47
N LEU A 50 -12.00 -1.96 6.27
CA LEU A 50 -13.05 -2.05 5.26
C LEU A 50 -14.20 -1.05 5.50
N GLY A 51 -14.60 -0.86 6.76
CA GLY A 51 -15.66 0.07 7.14
C GLY A 51 -15.23 1.53 6.99
N THR A 52 -13.96 1.84 7.28
CA THR A 52 -13.44 3.23 7.16
C THR A 52 -13.01 3.58 5.74
N PHE A 53 -12.77 2.61 4.86
CA PHE A 53 -12.28 2.83 3.50
C PHE A 53 -13.23 3.72 2.67
N PRO A 54 -14.55 3.46 2.57
CA PRO A 54 -15.46 4.34 1.81
C PRO A 54 -15.58 5.76 2.40
N PRO A 55 -15.82 5.94 3.72
CA PRO A 55 -15.81 7.27 4.33
C PRO A 55 -14.49 8.04 4.15
N ARG A 56 -13.34 7.35 4.17
CA ARG A 56 -12.04 7.98 3.88
C ARG A 56 -11.93 8.50 2.46
N MET A 57 -12.49 7.80 1.48
CA MET A 57 -12.51 8.27 0.10
C MET A 57 -13.28 9.58 -0.01
N ALA A 58 -14.47 9.65 0.61
CA ALA A 58 -15.27 10.86 0.62
C ALA A 58 -14.62 12.01 1.41
N ALA A 59 -14.10 11.73 2.61
CA ALA A 59 -13.39 12.70 3.43
C ALA A 59 -12.16 13.26 2.70
N GLY A 60 -11.33 12.37 2.13
CA GLY A 60 -10.16 12.76 1.35
C GLY A 60 -10.54 13.66 0.18
N PHE A 61 -11.59 13.31 -0.58
CA PHE A 61 -12.08 14.12 -1.69
C PHE A 61 -12.43 15.55 -1.25
N LEU A 62 -13.18 15.69 -0.15
CA LEU A 62 -13.58 17.00 0.38
C LEU A 62 -12.37 17.81 0.86
N LEU A 63 -11.46 17.20 1.61
CA LEU A 63 -10.26 17.85 2.12
C LEU A 63 -9.38 18.34 0.97
N ARG A 64 -9.27 17.59 -0.12
CA ARG A 64 -8.53 18.03 -1.30
C ARG A 64 -9.20 19.15 -2.08
N GLU A 65 -10.52 19.20 -2.12
CA GLU A 65 -11.20 20.37 -2.69
C GLU A 65 -10.91 21.64 -1.88
N VAL A 66 -10.72 21.55 -0.56
CA VAL A 66 -10.28 22.69 0.28
C VAL A 66 -8.85 23.09 -0.08
N LEU A 67 -7.93 22.12 -0.16
CA LEU A 67 -6.54 22.38 -0.55
C LEU A 67 -6.41 23.05 -1.93
N GLU A 68 -7.28 22.72 -2.88
CA GLU A 68 -7.25 23.26 -4.24
C GLU A 68 -7.95 24.63 -4.38
N HIS A 69 -9.07 24.83 -3.68
CA HIS A 69 -9.93 26.00 -3.89
C HIS A 69 -9.81 27.06 -2.79
N GLY A 70 -9.03 26.80 -1.74
CA GLY A 70 -8.82 27.72 -0.63
C GLY A 70 -9.81 27.50 0.51
N GLU A 71 -9.92 28.50 1.38
CA GLU A 71 -10.75 28.46 2.59
C GLU A 71 -12.25 28.26 2.28
N VAL A 72 -12.94 27.52 3.16
CA VAL A 72 -14.34 27.11 2.94
C VAL A 72 -15.15 27.33 4.21
N SER A 73 -16.36 27.87 4.09
CA SER A 73 -17.27 28.02 5.23
C SER A 73 -17.85 26.67 5.68
N ARG A 74 -18.28 26.57 6.95
CA ARG A 74 -18.95 25.38 7.46
C ARG A 74 -20.19 25.01 6.64
N GLU A 75 -21.00 25.98 6.21
CA GLU A 75 -22.19 25.72 5.39
C GLU A 75 -21.82 25.14 4.02
N GLU A 76 -20.70 25.59 3.44
CA GLU A 76 -20.23 25.06 2.17
C GLU A 76 -19.69 23.63 2.32
N LEU A 77 -18.97 23.30 3.40
CA LEU A 77 -18.56 21.92 3.68
C LEU A 77 -19.77 20.98 3.76
N VAL A 78 -20.82 21.39 4.48
CA VAL A 78 -22.08 20.64 4.57
C VAL A 78 -22.72 20.46 3.19
N ARG A 79 -22.77 21.52 2.36
CA ARG A 79 -23.27 21.43 0.97
C ARG A 79 -22.45 20.45 0.14
N ARG A 80 -21.14 20.43 0.30
CA ARG A 80 -20.24 19.51 -0.42
C ARG A 80 -20.45 18.06 0.00
N VAL A 81 -20.65 17.78 1.30
CA VAL A 81 -21.03 16.45 1.82
C VAL A 81 -22.39 16.02 1.24
N ALA A 82 -23.37 16.93 1.19
CA ALA A 82 -24.70 16.64 0.67
C ALA A 82 -24.71 16.21 -0.82
N ARG A 83 -23.69 16.57 -1.60
CA ARG A 83 -23.54 16.08 -2.99
C ARG A 83 -23.42 14.56 -3.06
N PHE A 84 -22.69 13.95 -2.11
CA PHE A 84 -22.54 12.49 -2.06
C PHE A 84 -23.87 11.79 -1.79
N ALA A 85 -24.67 12.33 -0.86
CA ALA A 85 -25.99 11.79 -0.55
C ALA A 85 -26.95 11.94 -1.74
N ARG A 86 -26.92 13.09 -2.42
CA ARG A 86 -27.76 13.36 -3.60
C ARG A 86 -27.47 12.41 -4.76
N GLU A 87 -26.20 12.10 -5.00
CA GLU A 87 -25.77 11.22 -6.09
C GLU A 87 -25.72 9.74 -5.68
N GLN A 88 -26.03 9.41 -4.43
CA GLN A 88 -25.88 8.06 -3.87
C GLN A 88 -24.52 7.49 -4.26
N VAL A 89 -23.46 8.16 -3.81
CA VAL A 89 -22.10 7.81 -4.24
C VAL A 89 -21.65 6.53 -3.56
N ALA A 90 -21.24 5.56 -4.36
CA ALA A 90 -20.62 4.31 -3.92
C ALA A 90 -19.17 4.22 -4.41
N VAL A 91 -18.41 3.34 -3.75
CA VAL A 91 -17.04 2.98 -4.13
C VAL A 91 -16.87 1.48 -4.11
N LEU A 92 -15.94 0.98 -4.93
CA LEU A 92 -15.45 -0.39 -4.80
C LEU A 92 -14.53 -0.47 -3.58
N ARG A 93 -14.76 -1.44 -2.71
CA ARG A 93 -13.89 -1.79 -1.59
C ARG A 93 -12.86 -2.86 -1.99
N PRO A 94 -11.75 -2.98 -1.23
CA PRO A 94 -10.69 -3.97 -1.47
C PRO A 94 -11.15 -5.44 -1.48
N ASP A 95 -12.25 -5.77 -0.80
CA ASP A 95 -12.85 -7.11 -0.73
C ASP A 95 -13.81 -7.42 -1.89
N GLY A 96 -13.93 -6.53 -2.86
CA GLY A 96 -14.77 -6.74 -4.04
C GLY A 96 -16.23 -6.36 -3.88
N TYR A 97 -16.60 -5.73 -2.76
CA TYR A 97 -17.95 -5.21 -2.51
C TYR A 97 -18.06 -3.74 -2.89
N LEU A 98 -19.25 -3.32 -3.32
CA LEU A 98 -19.61 -1.92 -3.33
C LEU A 98 -20.06 -1.49 -1.93
N ALA A 99 -19.72 -0.27 -1.55
CA ALA A 99 -20.17 0.34 -0.31
C ALA A 99 -20.45 1.82 -0.52
N TRP A 100 -21.39 2.36 0.25
CA TRP A 100 -21.75 3.77 0.20
C TRP A 100 -20.63 4.63 0.78
N ALA A 101 -20.28 5.71 0.08
CA ALA A 101 -19.10 6.51 0.39
C ALA A 101 -19.22 7.32 1.69
N LEU A 102 -20.45 7.66 2.13
CA LEU A 102 -20.63 8.51 3.32
C LEU A 102 -20.61 7.73 4.63
N ASP A 103 -21.14 6.51 4.63
CA ASP A 103 -21.36 5.75 5.85
C ASP A 103 -20.62 4.41 5.91
N GLY A 104 -20.03 3.98 4.79
CA GLY A 104 -19.33 2.69 4.69
C GLY A 104 -20.26 1.48 4.63
N THR A 105 -21.59 1.69 4.59
CA THR A 105 -22.56 0.61 4.54
C THR A 105 -22.35 -0.23 3.28
N THR A 106 -22.15 -1.53 3.47
CA THR A 106 -22.00 -2.50 2.38
C THR A 106 -23.26 -2.53 1.53
N GLN A 107 -23.08 -2.57 0.22
CA GLN A 107 -24.13 -2.75 -0.78
C GLN A 107 -24.01 -4.18 -1.34
N GLN A 108 -23.56 -4.38 -2.58
CA GLN A 108 -23.51 -5.72 -3.20
C GLN A 108 -22.08 -6.18 -3.49
N LYS A 109 -21.88 -7.50 -3.48
CA LYS A 109 -20.63 -8.11 -3.97
C LYS A 109 -20.59 -8.03 -5.49
N VAL A 110 -19.47 -7.55 -6.03
CA VAL A 110 -19.27 -7.47 -7.49
C VAL A 110 -18.45 -8.65 -7.99
N ALA A 111 -17.20 -8.76 -7.53
CA ALA A 111 -16.24 -9.80 -7.88
C ALA A 111 -14.99 -9.64 -7.01
N PRO A 112 -14.14 -10.67 -6.85
CA PRO A 112 -12.82 -10.51 -6.25
C PRO A 112 -12.00 -9.43 -6.97
N VAL A 113 -11.18 -8.70 -6.21
CA VAL A 113 -10.34 -7.63 -6.76
C VAL A 113 -9.09 -8.24 -7.40
N GLU A 114 -8.85 -7.90 -8.66
CA GLU A 114 -7.70 -8.37 -9.44
C GLU A 114 -6.90 -7.20 -10.03
N TRP A 115 -5.60 -7.38 -10.19
CA TRP A 115 -4.76 -6.42 -10.90
C TRP A 115 -4.93 -6.59 -12.41
N LYS A 116 -5.56 -5.61 -13.08
CA LYS A 116 -5.82 -5.64 -14.53
C LYS A 116 -5.61 -4.27 -15.16
N ASN A 117 -4.82 -4.22 -16.23
CA ASN A 117 -4.56 -3.00 -17.02
C ASN A 117 -4.07 -1.81 -16.18
N GLY A 118 -3.15 -2.05 -15.24
CA GLY A 118 -2.57 -0.99 -14.41
C GLY A 118 -3.44 -0.50 -13.25
N ALA A 119 -4.55 -1.18 -12.95
CA ALA A 119 -5.45 -0.83 -11.86
C ALA A 119 -6.03 -2.07 -11.16
N PHE A 120 -6.43 -1.90 -9.90
CA PHE A 120 -7.22 -2.89 -9.17
C PHE A 120 -8.67 -2.83 -9.63
N ARG A 121 -9.20 -3.95 -10.10
CA ARG A 121 -10.54 -4.02 -10.69
C ARG A 121 -11.31 -5.23 -10.18
N ALA A 122 -12.61 -5.04 -9.99
CA ALA A 122 -13.59 -6.10 -9.81
C ALA A 122 -14.64 -5.97 -10.92
N SER A 123 -14.63 -6.89 -11.88
CA SER A 123 -15.48 -6.80 -13.08
C SER A 123 -15.31 -5.44 -13.79
N ARG A 124 -16.37 -4.62 -13.88
CA ARG A 124 -16.37 -3.28 -14.51
C ARG A 124 -16.02 -2.15 -13.54
N PHE A 125 -15.77 -2.48 -12.27
CA PHE A 125 -15.46 -1.52 -11.22
C PHE A 125 -13.96 -1.47 -10.97
N GLU A 126 -13.49 -0.33 -10.50
CA GLU A 126 -12.09 0.00 -10.26
C GLU A 126 -11.96 0.59 -8.86
N LEU A 127 -10.96 0.09 -8.13
CA LEU A 127 -10.69 0.54 -6.77
C LEU A 127 -10.17 1.98 -6.83
N GLY A 128 -10.71 2.86 -5.99
CA GLY A 128 -10.34 4.28 -6.00
C GLY A 128 -11.17 5.16 -6.93
N ARG A 129 -12.30 4.66 -7.48
CA ARG A 129 -13.27 5.48 -8.23
C ARG A 129 -14.61 5.61 -7.51
N PHE A 130 -15.29 6.71 -7.82
CA PHE A 130 -16.67 6.96 -7.39
C PHE A 130 -17.67 6.54 -8.46
N TYR A 131 -18.81 6.04 -7.97
CA TYR A 131 -19.93 5.58 -8.78
C TYR A 131 -21.22 6.22 -8.29
N SER A 132 -22.04 6.74 -9.19
CA SER A 132 -23.37 7.27 -8.85
C SER A 132 -24.40 6.14 -8.94
N GLY A 133 -25.11 5.91 -7.83
CA GLY A 133 -26.24 4.98 -7.74
C GLY A 133 -27.61 5.64 -7.98
N ARG A 134 -27.65 6.97 -8.10
CA ARG A 134 -28.87 7.79 -8.12
C ARG A 134 -29.94 7.34 -9.12
N SER A 135 -29.52 6.74 -10.23
CA SER A 135 -30.42 6.31 -11.32
C SER A 135 -31.00 4.89 -11.13
N GLY A 136 -30.75 4.23 -9.98
CA GLY A 136 -31.10 2.83 -9.75
C GLY A 136 -30.14 1.84 -10.43
N VAL A 137 -29.15 2.35 -11.16
CA VAL A 137 -28.04 1.60 -11.74
C VAL A 137 -26.74 2.36 -11.44
N PHE A 138 -25.68 1.62 -11.15
CA PHE A 138 -24.35 2.19 -10.95
C PHE A 138 -23.76 2.69 -12.26
N ARG A 139 -23.29 3.94 -12.23
CA ARG A 139 -22.61 4.63 -13.33
C ARG A 139 -21.33 5.26 -12.82
N HIS A 140 -20.40 5.56 -13.72
CA HIS A 140 -19.24 6.36 -13.37
C HIS A 140 -19.67 7.74 -12.87
N ALA A 141 -19.02 8.23 -11.81
CA ALA A 141 -19.16 9.60 -11.37
C ALA A 141 -18.04 10.47 -11.96
N ASP A 142 -18.37 11.70 -12.33
CA ASP A 142 -17.40 12.68 -12.80
C ASP A 142 -16.62 13.30 -11.63
N ALA A 143 -15.72 14.20 -12.01
CA ALA A 143 -15.00 15.15 -11.17
C ALA A 143 -15.82 15.83 -10.06
N GLN A 144 -17.12 16.06 -10.31
CA GLN A 144 -18.07 16.72 -9.41
C GLN A 144 -19.05 15.73 -8.78
N LEU A 145 -18.73 14.42 -8.82
CA LEU A 145 -19.53 13.30 -8.34
C LEU A 145 -20.84 13.06 -9.10
N ARG A 146 -21.06 13.74 -10.24
CA ARG A 146 -22.28 13.59 -11.03
C ARG A 146 -22.20 12.36 -11.90
N SER A 147 -23.32 11.67 -12.08
CA SER A 147 -23.42 10.56 -13.03
C SER A 147 -22.96 10.99 -14.43
N VAL A 148 -22.04 10.21 -15.01
CA VAL A 148 -21.64 10.34 -16.42
C VAL A 148 -22.55 9.48 -17.29
N ASP A 149 -22.99 10.03 -18.42
CA ASP A 149 -23.77 9.29 -19.41
C ASP A 149 -22.93 8.16 -20.02
N GLY A 150 -23.46 6.94 -19.97
CA GLY A 150 -22.76 5.74 -20.40
C GLY A 150 -23.62 4.48 -20.24
N PRO A 151 -23.11 3.29 -20.57
CA PRO A 151 -23.82 2.05 -20.26
C PRO A 151 -23.87 1.83 -18.72
N PRO A 152 -24.96 1.27 -18.19
CA PRO A 152 -25.02 0.90 -16.77
C PRO A 152 -23.95 -0.17 -16.46
N LEU A 153 -23.32 -0.04 -15.29
CA LEU A 153 -22.29 -0.97 -14.84
C LEU A 153 -22.92 -2.18 -14.13
N ALA A 154 -23.87 -1.92 -13.25
CA ALA A 154 -24.69 -2.90 -12.53
C ALA A 154 -25.99 -2.23 -12.04
N GLU A 155 -27.01 -3.01 -11.74
CA GLU A 155 -28.20 -2.54 -11.01
C GLU A 155 -27.83 -2.27 -9.55
N VAL A 156 -28.50 -1.28 -8.93
CA VAL A 156 -28.40 -1.03 -7.49
C VAL A 156 -29.43 -1.91 -6.81
N TYR A 157 -28.98 -2.98 -6.15
CA TYR A 157 -29.84 -3.82 -5.33
C TYR A 157 -30.05 -3.18 -3.94
N ASP A 158 -31.26 -3.38 -3.41
CA ASP A 158 -31.59 -3.09 -2.01
C ASP A 158 -31.41 -4.37 -1.18
N ASP A 159 -30.23 -4.97 -1.29
CA ASP A 159 -29.81 -6.12 -0.51
C ASP A 159 -29.12 -5.62 0.75
N ALA A 160 -29.93 -5.29 1.75
CA ALA A 160 -29.49 -5.14 3.14
C ALA A 160 -28.91 -6.47 3.64
N ASP A 161 -27.66 -6.75 3.31
CA ASP A 161 -26.96 -7.94 3.78
C ASP A 161 -26.55 -7.74 5.24
N VAL A 162 -27.51 -8.02 6.13
CA VAL A 162 -27.38 -7.91 7.59
C VAL A 162 -26.21 -8.76 8.11
N ILE A 163 -25.82 -9.81 7.37
CA ILE A 163 -24.79 -10.77 7.77
C ILE A 163 -23.37 -10.25 7.52
N ASN A 164 -23.16 -9.40 6.51
CA ASN A 164 -21.83 -8.85 6.20
C ASN A 164 -21.45 -7.60 7.01
N ARG A 165 -22.32 -7.13 7.93
CA ARG A 165 -21.99 -6.05 8.89
C ARG A 165 -21.09 -6.48 10.04
N SER A 166 -20.83 -7.79 10.20
CA SER A 166 -20.10 -8.35 11.35
C SER A 166 -18.65 -8.75 11.04
N LEU A 167 -18.18 -8.55 9.81
CA LEU A 167 -16.80 -8.83 9.45
C LEU A 167 -15.90 -7.61 9.73
N ASP A 168 -15.62 -7.38 11.02
CA ASP A 168 -14.47 -6.59 11.49
C ASP A 168 -13.13 -7.34 11.35
N GLY A 169 -13.12 -8.47 10.64
CA GLY A 169 -11.91 -9.17 10.19
C GLY A 169 -11.27 -8.48 8.99
N ALA A 170 -10.88 -7.21 9.14
CA ALA A 170 -10.31 -6.42 8.04
C ALA A 170 -9.00 -7.03 7.49
N GLU A 171 -8.24 -7.76 8.30
CA GLU A 171 -6.97 -8.39 7.87
C GLU A 171 -7.17 -9.39 6.72
N ASP A 172 -8.22 -10.20 6.74
CA ASP A 172 -8.51 -11.19 5.68
C ASP A 172 -9.02 -10.55 4.38
N ALA A 173 -9.66 -9.40 4.48
CA ALA A 173 -10.25 -8.71 3.32
C ALA A 173 -9.23 -7.89 2.53
N PHE A 174 -8.28 -7.26 3.23
CA PHE A 174 -7.10 -6.67 2.57
C PHE A 174 -6.13 -7.74 2.09
N THR A 175 -6.25 -9.00 2.55
CA THR A 175 -5.42 -10.12 2.07
C THR A 175 -5.57 -10.36 0.56
N GLU A 176 -6.74 -10.15 -0.05
CA GLU A 176 -6.87 -10.22 -1.51
C GLU A 176 -6.09 -9.11 -2.23
N LEU A 177 -6.17 -7.87 -1.72
CA LEU A 177 -5.38 -6.75 -2.23
C LEU A 177 -3.87 -7.00 -2.01
N TYR A 178 -3.48 -7.53 -0.85
CA TYR A 178 -2.10 -7.92 -0.52
C TYR A 178 -1.61 -9.08 -1.39
N HIS A 179 -2.47 -10.04 -1.74
CA HIS A 179 -2.14 -11.11 -2.66
C HIS A 179 -1.97 -10.58 -4.08
N ALA A 180 -2.86 -9.71 -4.56
CA ALA A 180 -2.73 -9.08 -5.87
C ALA A 180 -1.45 -8.23 -5.95
N LEU A 181 -1.16 -7.43 -4.92
CA LEU A 181 0.10 -6.68 -4.80
C LEU A 181 1.32 -7.59 -4.65
N GLY A 182 1.21 -8.68 -3.90
CA GLY A 182 2.25 -9.67 -3.72
C GLY A 182 2.63 -10.33 -5.04
N GLN A 183 1.64 -10.70 -5.87
CA GLN A 183 1.87 -11.24 -7.21
C GLN A 183 2.57 -10.22 -8.13
N VAL A 184 2.18 -8.94 -8.02
CA VAL A 184 2.76 -7.81 -8.74
C VAL A 184 4.22 -7.54 -8.32
N LEU A 185 4.51 -7.62 -7.02
CA LEU A 185 5.83 -7.41 -6.41
C LEU A 185 6.67 -8.70 -6.30
N SER A 186 6.16 -9.82 -6.83
CA SER A 186 6.87 -11.10 -6.95
C SER A 186 7.93 -11.09 -8.06
N ARG A 187 8.10 -9.97 -8.77
CA ARG A 187 9.22 -9.70 -9.70
C ARG A 187 10.30 -8.82 -9.03
N PRO A 188 11.53 -8.75 -9.55
CA PRO A 188 12.60 -7.95 -8.95
C PRO A 188 12.20 -6.47 -8.85
N THR A 189 12.31 -5.90 -7.66
CA THR A 189 12.00 -4.50 -7.31
C THR A 189 13.27 -3.67 -7.14
N ASP A 190 14.42 -4.20 -7.56
CA ASP A 190 15.76 -3.61 -7.38
C ASP A 190 15.95 -2.28 -8.15
N SER A 191 14.98 -1.91 -9.00
CA SER A 191 14.95 -0.68 -9.77
C SER A 191 13.53 -0.09 -9.79
N LEU A 192 13.42 1.22 -10.03
CA LEU A 192 12.13 1.89 -10.25
C LEU A 192 11.36 1.28 -11.43
N ALA A 193 12.08 0.71 -12.42
CA ALA A 193 11.47 -0.06 -13.52
C ALA A 193 10.85 -1.38 -13.05
N GLY A 194 11.33 -1.97 -11.96
CA GLY A 194 10.73 -3.12 -11.29
C GLY A 194 9.37 -2.80 -10.64
N LEU A 195 9.13 -1.53 -10.31
CA LEU A 195 7.88 -1.04 -9.75
C LEU A 195 6.80 -0.72 -10.79
N ARG A 196 7.06 -0.93 -12.10
CA ARG A 196 6.11 -0.64 -13.20
C ARG A 196 4.74 -1.31 -13.09
N ASN A 197 4.64 -2.35 -12.27
CA ASN A 197 3.40 -3.06 -12.03
C ASN A 197 2.61 -2.51 -10.83
N LEU A 198 3.08 -1.45 -10.16
CA LEU A 198 2.35 -0.73 -9.12
C LEU A 198 1.50 0.40 -9.71
N PRO A 199 0.52 0.93 -8.95
CA PRO A 199 -0.16 2.16 -9.31
C PRO A 199 0.85 3.27 -9.60
N ALA A 200 0.71 3.94 -10.74
CA ALA A 200 1.66 4.94 -11.22
C ALA A 200 1.93 6.03 -10.18
N GLY A 201 0.91 6.37 -9.38
CA GLY A 201 1.09 7.32 -8.29
C GLY A 201 2.03 6.90 -7.18
N VAL A 202 1.99 5.63 -6.78
CA VAL A 202 2.89 5.08 -5.76
C VAL A 202 4.31 5.04 -6.29
N VAL A 203 4.50 4.64 -7.55
CA VAL A 203 5.81 4.67 -8.22
C VAL A 203 6.38 6.09 -8.25
N ALA A 204 5.55 7.09 -8.57
CA ALA A 204 5.97 8.47 -8.59
C ALA A 204 6.36 9.00 -7.20
N LEU A 205 5.64 8.61 -6.14
CA LEU A 205 5.96 8.99 -4.75
C LEU A 205 7.28 8.37 -4.27
N ILE A 206 7.49 7.09 -4.56
CA ILE A 206 8.73 6.41 -4.23
C ILE A 206 9.89 7.02 -5.01
N GLY A 207 9.68 7.29 -6.31
CA GLY A 207 10.68 7.88 -7.19
C GLY A 207 11.04 9.33 -6.85
N SER A 208 10.15 10.09 -6.20
CA SER A 208 10.43 11.47 -5.79
C SER A 208 11.18 11.58 -4.45
N SER A 209 11.38 10.47 -3.73
CA SER A 209 12.08 10.42 -2.45
C SER A 209 13.30 9.47 -2.51
N PRO A 210 14.48 9.95 -2.92
CA PRO A 210 15.69 9.13 -3.04
C PRO A 210 16.13 8.49 -1.72
N GLU A 211 15.94 9.19 -0.61
CA GLU A 211 16.25 8.69 0.74
C GLU A 211 15.34 7.52 1.13
N TYR A 212 14.02 7.67 0.90
CA TYR A 212 13.08 6.57 1.08
C TYR A 212 13.43 5.41 0.15
N TRP A 213 13.76 5.68 -1.12
CA TRP A 213 14.12 4.65 -2.09
C TRP A 213 15.35 3.85 -1.65
N GLY A 214 16.39 4.52 -1.16
CA GLY A 214 17.59 3.87 -0.63
C GLY A 214 17.27 2.96 0.56
N ARG A 215 16.39 3.39 1.47
CA ARG A 215 15.90 2.55 2.58
C ARG A 215 15.04 1.39 2.08
N PHE A 216 14.13 1.65 1.15
CA PHE A 216 13.23 0.65 0.56
C PHE A 216 14.00 -0.48 -0.12
N GLN A 217 15.10 -0.18 -0.80
CA GLN A 217 15.98 -1.19 -1.41
C GLN A 217 16.69 -2.08 -0.39
N GLN A 218 16.90 -1.60 0.84
CA GLN A 218 17.52 -2.36 1.93
C GLN A 218 16.53 -3.24 2.70
N MET A 219 15.23 -3.01 2.53
CA MET A 219 14.18 -3.81 3.16
C MET A 219 14.13 -5.22 2.58
N THR A 220 13.74 -6.19 3.40
CA THR A 220 13.39 -7.52 2.92
C THR A 220 12.19 -7.44 1.97
N ARG A 221 12.02 -8.45 1.12
CA ARG A 221 10.89 -8.47 0.17
C ARG A 221 9.52 -8.41 0.86
N GLY A 222 9.37 -9.04 2.02
CA GLY A 222 8.14 -9.00 2.79
C GLY A 222 7.83 -7.60 3.30
N GLU A 223 8.85 -6.88 3.78
CA GLU A 223 8.73 -5.49 4.21
C GLU A 223 8.42 -4.56 3.03
N GLN A 224 9.07 -4.74 1.87
CA GLN A 224 8.75 -3.99 0.65
C GLN A 224 7.28 -4.18 0.23
N ILE A 225 6.77 -5.42 0.28
CA ILE A 225 5.35 -5.71 -0.02
C ILE A 225 4.44 -5.02 0.99
N ARG A 226 4.74 -5.12 2.29
CA ARG A 226 3.93 -4.51 3.35
C ARG A 226 3.92 -2.98 3.24
N GLU A 227 5.07 -2.35 3.06
CA GLU A 227 5.20 -0.90 2.88
C GLU A 227 4.50 -0.42 1.62
N THR A 228 4.72 -1.10 0.50
CA THR A 228 4.06 -0.74 -0.77
C THR A 228 2.55 -0.87 -0.65
N ALA A 229 2.06 -1.91 0.04
CA ALA A 229 0.64 -2.10 0.23
C ALA A 229 0.03 -1.07 1.18
N ARG A 230 0.72 -0.72 2.27
CA ARG A 230 0.33 0.39 3.16
C ARG A 230 0.24 1.70 2.38
N LEU A 231 1.25 2.03 1.57
CA LEU A 231 1.26 3.24 0.74
C LEU A 231 0.14 3.21 -0.29
N THR A 232 -0.01 2.10 -1.01
CA THR A 232 -1.06 1.91 -2.02
C THR A 232 -2.45 2.08 -1.40
N THR A 233 -2.71 1.44 -0.27
CA THR A 233 -4.00 1.52 0.42
C THR A 233 -4.30 2.94 0.89
N ASN A 234 -3.33 3.64 1.50
CA ASN A 234 -3.54 5.03 1.93
C ASN A 234 -3.74 5.98 0.74
N VAL A 235 -2.93 5.83 -0.32
CA VAL A 235 -3.05 6.62 -1.54
C VAL A 235 -4.41 6.41 -2.18
N ILE A 236 -4.89 5.17 -2.30
CA ILE A 236 -6.19 4.88 -2.88
C ILE A 236 -7.33 5.36 -1.97
N ALA A 237 -7.28 5.06 -0.67
CA ALA A 237 -8.35 5.38 0.27
C ALA A 237 -8.56 6.88 0.44
N LEU A 238 -7.52 7.69 0.25
CA LEU A 238 -7.66 9.14 0.33
C LEU A 238 -7.78 9.72 -1.08
N TRP A 239 -6.82 9.52 -1.98
CA TRP A 239 -6.75 10.17 -3.30
C TRP A 239 -7.50 9.47 -4.45
N GLY A 240 -7.99 8.25 -4.24
CA GLY A 240 -8.59 7.45 -5.30
C GLY A 240 -7.56 6.78 -6.21
N THR A 241 -7.97 6.37 -7.41
CA THR A 241 -7.04 5.71 -8.36
C THR A 241 -5.95 6.70 -8.77
N ALA A 242 -4.73 6.48 -8.26
CA ALA A 242 -3.63 7.38 -8.51
C ALA A 242 -2.94 7.11 -9.86
N SER A 243 -3.39 7.79 -10.92
CA SER A 243 -2.67 7.83 -12.20
C SER A 243 -1.74 9.04 -12.21
N ALA A 244 -0.44 8.81 -11.99
CA ALA A 244 0.58 9.86 -12.18
C ALA A 244 0.65 10.24 -13.66
N THR A 245 0.23 11.45 -14.01
CA THR A 245 0.46 12.04 -15.34
C THR A 245 1.29 13.31 -15.20
N THR A 246 2.36 13.42 -15.99
CA THR A 246 3.14 14.66 -16.03
C THR A 246 2.32 15.74 -16.72
N ARG A 247 2.01 16.84 -16.02
CA ARG A 247 1.38 18.03 -16.63
C ARG A 247 2.18 19.28 -16.29
N THR A 248 2.21 20.22 -17.21
CA THR A 248 2.69 21.57 -16.94
C THR A 248 1.63 22.33 -16.16
N LEU A 249 1.97 22.82 -14.98
CA LEU A 249 1.06 23.63 -14.19
C LEU A 249 0.80 24.95 -14.91
N THR A 250 -0.43 25.12 -15.38
CA THR A 250 -0.89 26.29 -16.10
C THR A 250 -2.12 26.80 -15.39
N ARG A 251 -2.14 28.05 -14.92
CA ARG A 251 -3.41 28.68 -14.51
C ARG A 251 -3.80 29.77 -15.48
N ALA A 252 -5.01 29.65 -16.00
CA ALA A 252 -5.66 30.74 -16.69
C ALA A 252 -5.92 31.89 -15.70
N LEU A 253 -5.27 33.02 -15.97
CA LEU A 253 -5.59 34.39 -15.52
C LEU A 253 -5.60 34.64 -14.00
N ALA A 254 -4.44 35.02 -13.43
CA ALA A 254 -4.26 36.21 -12.56
C ALA A 254 -3.07 36.12 -11.56
N SER A 255 -2.46 34.95 -11.33
CA SER A 255 -1.32 34.80 -10.40
C SER A 255 -0.07 34.24 -11.07
N THR A 256 1.11 34.69 -10.64
CA THR A 256 2.42 34.18 -11.08
C THR A 256 2.78 32.83 -10.46
N GLU A 257 2.04 32.42 -9.43
CA GLU A 257 2.21 31.16 -8.70
C GLU A 257 0.85 30.47 -8.53
N ALA A 258 0.84 29.14 -8.59
CA ALA A 258 -0.32 28.31 -8.31
C ALA A 258 -0.10 27.56 -6.99
N THR A 259 -0.92 27.83 -5.99
CA THR A 259 -0.95 27.02 -4.77
C THR A 259 -1.61 25.69 -5.06
N VAL A 260 -0.90 24.61 -4.77
CA VAL A 260 -1.31 23.25 -5.12
C VAL A 260 -0.98 22.28 -3.98
N PRO A 261 -1.83 21.26 -3.75
CA PRO A 261 -1.54 20.24 -2.77
C PRO A 261 -0.37 19.37 -3.25
N LEU A 262 0.75 19.42 -2.53
CA LEU A 262 1.92 18.57 -2.75
C LEU A 262 1.84 17.36 -1.82
N LEU A 263 1.77 16.17 -2.41
CA LEU A 263 1.94 14.91 -1.68
C LEU A 263 3.39 14.46 -1.81
N SER A 264 4.03 14.25 -0.66
CA SER A 264 5.43 13.81 -0.58
C SER A 264 5.58 12.61 0.34
N LEU A 265 6.73 11.94 0.24
CA LEU A 265 7.06 10.75 1.01
C LEU A 265 8.33 11.00 1.80
N SER A 266 8.24 10.94 3.13
CA SER A 266 9.38 11.09 4.03
C SER A 266 10.37 9.93 3.90
N SER A 267 11.58 10.08 4.44
CA SER A 267 12.60 9.02 4.42
C SER A 267 12.12 7.74 5.16
N GLU A 268 11.29 7.93 6.19
CA GLU A 268 10.64 6.92 7.01
C GLU A 268 9.38 6.32 6.36
N GLY A 269 8.98 6.83 5.20
CA GLY A 269 7.81 6.36 4.45
C GLY A 269 6.49 6.97 4.90
N VAL A 270 6.54 8.07 5.66
CA VAL A 270 5.33 8.80 6.06
C VAL A 270 4.89 9.68 4.90
N LEU A 271 3.60 9.65 4.57
CA LEU A 271 3.02 10.54 3.56
C LEU A 271 2.75 11.90 4.21
N VAL A 272 3.21 12.97 3.55
CA VAL A 272 3.10 14.35 4.04
C VAL A 272 2.37 15.20 3.01
N VAL A 273 1.42 16.02 3.46
CA VAL A 273 0.61 16.88 2.58
C VAL A 273 0.79 18.33 2.95
N GLN A 274 1.30 19.10 1.99
CA GLN A 274 1.50 20.54 2.16
C GLN A 274 0.93 21.31 0.97
N SER A 275 0.41 22.50 1.24
CA SER A 275 0.06 23.47 0.20
C SER A 275 1.30 24.25 -0.18
N VAL A 276 1.75 24.13 -1.43
CA VAL A 276 2.95 24.83 -1.91
C VAL A 276 2.59 25.73 -3.07
N ALA A 277 3.11 26.96 -3.05
CA ALA A 277 3.08 27.85 -4.20
C ALA A 277 4.10 27.36 -5.23
N VAL A 278 3.61 26.87 -6.37
CA VAL A 278 4.45 26.38 -7.46
C VAL A 278 4.45 27.40 -8.61
N PRO A 279 5.63 27.80 -9.14
CA PRO A 279 5.71 28.68 -10.29
C PRO A 279 4.96 28.11 -11.50
N VAL A 280 4.22 28.97 -12.19
CA VAL A 280 3.52 28.59 -13.43
C VAL A 280 4.55 28.22 -14.51
N GLY A 281 4.34 27.11 -15.21
CA GLY A 281 5.26 26.61 -16.25
C GLY A 281 6.18 25.46 -15.82
N GLN A 282 6.16 25.07 -14.53
CA GLN A 282 6.90 23.89 -14.07
C GLN A 282 6.14 22.59 -14.38
N ALA A 283 6.88 21.57 -14.85
CA ALA A 283 6.36 20.23 -15.05
C ALA A 283 6.28 19.50 -13.70
N ALA A 284 5.13 18.90 -13.39
CA ALA A 284 4.97 18.12 -12.18
C ALA A 284 4.14 16.85 -12.44
N ALA A 285 4.42 15.79 -11.69
CA ALA A 285 3.65 14.55 -11.78
C ALA A 285 2.37 14.69 -10.96
N ILE A 286 1.21 14.58 -11.60
CA ILE A 286 -0.08 14.77 -10.95
C ILE A 286 -0.69 13.41 -10.67
N LEU A 287 -0.98 13.11 -9.40
CA LEU A 287 -1.48 11.83 -8.91
C LEU A 287 -2.93 11.51 -9.29
N SER A 288 -3.71 12.45 -9.81
CA SER A 288 -5.09 12.22 -10.23
C SER A 288 -5.46 13.08 -11.44
N SER A 289 -6.35 12.56 -12.30
CA SER A 289 -6.89 13.32 -13.44
C SER A 289 -8.18 14.07 -13.12
N GLY A 290 -8.70 13.98 -11.88
CA GLY A 290 -9.89 14.70 -11.42
C GLY A 290 -9.55 15.93 -10.55
N PRO A 291 -10.57 16.72 -10.13
CA PRO A 291 -10.40 17.77 -9.12
C PRO A 291 -9.89 17.16 -7.83
N GLY A 292 -9.03 17.90 -7.13
CA GLY A 292 -8.33 17.42 -5.95
C GLY A 292 -7.14 16.52 -6.28
N ALA A 293 -6.41 16.79 -7.36
CA ALA A 293 -5.20 16.04 -7.68
C ALA A 293 -4.01 16.53 -6.87
N ALA A 294 -3.34 15.63 -6.15
CA ALA A 294 -2.06 15.95 -5.52
C ALA A 294 -0.94 15.96 -6.55
N ILE A 295 -0.04 16.91 -6.40
CA ILE A 295 1.16 17.05 -7.19
C ILE A 295 2.30 16.35 -6.47
N ILE A 296 3.12 15.64 -7.21
CA ILE A 296 4.44 15.20 -6.80
C ILE A 296 5.42 16.07 -7.59
N LEU A 297 6.21 16.86 -6.86
CA LEU A 297 7.36 17.52 -7.46
C LEU A 297 8.38 16.44 -7.83
N GLN A 298 8.54 16.19 -9.13
CA GLN A 298 9.71 15.47 -9.61
C GLN A 298 10.89 16.42 -9.50
N ARG A 299 11.79 16.16 -8.55
CA ARG A 299 13.08 16.82 -8.52
C ARG A 299 13.83 16.36 -9.76
N VAL A 300 13.92 17.23 -10.77
CA VAL A 300 14.94 17.11 -11.80
C VAL A 300 16.24 17.46 -11.07
N ASP A 301 17.19 16.54 -11.05
CA ASP A 301 18.54 16.90 -10.64
C ASP A 301 18.99 18.05 -11.53
N ASP A 302 19.17 19.24 -10.96
CA ASP A 302 19.85 20.38 -11.59
C ASP A 302 21.36 20.08 -11.70
N ALA A 303 21.69 18.98 -12.37
CA ALA A 303 23.04 18.54 -12.65
C ALA A 303 23.22 18.33 -14.15
N ALA A 304 22.92 19.36 -14.94
CA ALA A 304 23.42 19.46 -16.31
C ALA A 304 23.36 20.90 -16.83
N SER A 305 24.23 21.76 -16.31
CA SER A 305 24.82 22.79 -17.17
C SER A 305 26.27 23.09 -16.76
N SER A 306 27.15 22.91 -17.74
CA SER A 306 28.52 23.42 -17.87
C SER A 306 29.52 23.15 -16.73
N GLU A 307 30.48 22.26 -16.98
CA GLU A 307 31.83 22.69 -17.42
C GLU A 307 32.68 21.47 -17.81
N ALA A 308 33.38 21.62 -18.93
CA ALA A 308 34.38 20.69 -19.41
C ALA A 308 35.75 21.05 -18.79
N ALA A 309 36.40 20.10 -18.12
CA ALA A 309 37.84 20.06 -17.96
C ALA A 309 38.31 18.63 -17.63
N GLN A 310 39.49 18.29 -18.15
CA GLN A 310 40.10 16.96 -18.29
C GLN A 310 40.65 16.37 -16.97
N GLY A 311 40.85 15.05 -16.96
CA GLY A 311 41.71 14.29 -16.02
C GLY A 311 41.20 12.86 -15.80
N ASP A 312 41.59 11.89 -16.62
CA ASP A 312 42.62 10.87 -16.32
C ASP A 312 42.26 9.89 -15.17
N GLY A 313 41.82 8.69 -15.57
CA GLY A 313 42.35 7.40 -15.14
C GLY A 313 42.35 7.00 -13.66
N SER A 314 41.43 6.11 -13.29
CA SER A 314 41.80 4.76 -12.78
C SER A 314 40.56 3.93 -12.49
N LEU A 315 40.52 2.71 -13.05
CA LEU A 315 39.61 1.64 -12.65
C LEU A 315 39.96 1.18 -11.23
N GLU A 316 39.01 1.21 -10.29
CA GLU A 316 38.99 0.26 -9.17
C GLU A 316 37.57 -0.23 -8.87
N ALA A 317 37.52 -1.50 -8.51
CA ALA A 317 36.36 -2.37 -8.50
C ALA A 317 35.34 -2.01 -7.42
N SER A 318 34.11 -1.72 -7.85
CA SER A 318 32.95 -1.74 -6.97
C SER A 318 32.64 -3.19 -6.56
N THR A 319 33.15 -3.59 -5.40
CA THR A 319 32.76 -4.84 -4.73
C THR A 319 31.29 -4.75 -4.32
N SER A 320 30.41 -5.39 -5.08
CA SER A 320 29.04 -5.67 -4.67
C SER A 320 29.04 -6.62 -3.47
N SER A 321 28.86 -6.08 -2.26
CA SER A 321 28.70 -6.86 -1.03
C SER A 321 27.32 -7.51 -0.96
N GLY A 322 27.07 -8.51 -1.80
CA GLY A 322 25.94 -9.44 -1.67
C GLY A 322 26.40 -10.76 -1.03
N ALA A 323 25.54 -11.39 -0.22
CA ALA A 323 25.83 -12.68 0.39
C ALA A 323 26.20 -13.75 -0.66
N LYS A 324 27.25 -14.54 -0.38
CA LYS A 324 27.76 -15.54 -1.32
C LYS A 324 26.75 -16.68 -1.46
N ALA A 325 26.20 -16.85 -2.66
CA ALA A 325 25.24 -17.89 -3.01
C ALA A 325 25.83 -18.97 -3.93
N TYR A 326 25.37 -20.21 -3.79
CA TYR A 326 25.95 -21.39 -4.40
C TYR A 326 24.91 -22.20 -5.18
N SER A 327 25.33 -22.89 -6.24
CA SER A 327 24.41 -23.71 -7.06
C SER A 327 24.07 -25.06 -6.43
N SER A 328 24.75 -25.47 -5.36
CA SER A 328 24.48 -26.70 -4.60
C SER A 328 25.02 -26.62 -3.17
N TYR A 329 24.45 -27.42 -2.28
CA TYR A 329 24.98 -27.56 -0.91
C TYR A 329 26.41 -28.12 -0.89
N LYS A 330 26.76 -29.01 -1.84
CA LYS A 330 28.14 -29.49 -2.01
C LYS A 330 29.11 -28.35 -2.32
N SER A 331 28.72 -27.41 -3.19
CA SER A 331 29.54 -26.23 -3.51
C SER A 331 29.64 -25.25 -2.32
N PHE A 332 28.56 -25.08 -1.56
CA PHE A 332 28.58 -24.31 -0.31
C PHE A 332 29.58 -24.93 0.69
N ARG A 333 29.48 -26.23 0.99
CA ARG A 333 30.37 -26.92 1.94
C ARG A 333 31.83 -26.88 1.52
N ARG A 334 32.12 -26.97 0.22
CA ARG A 334 33.50 -26.86 -0.29
C ARG A 334 34.06 -25.46 -0.06
N ALA A 335 33.24 -24.42 -0.18
CA ALA A 335 33.66 -23.03 0.02
C ALA A 335 33.75 -22.64 1.51
N MET A 336 32.83 -23.13 2.33
CA MET A 336 32.73 -22.76 3.76
C MET A 336 33.50 -23.70 4.70
N GLY A 337 33.83 -24.91 4.26
CA GLY A 337 34.48 -25.91 5.10
C GLY A 337 33.51 -26.60 6.10
N PRO A 338 34.05 -27.29 7.12
CA PRO A 338 33.24 -27.87 8.19
C PRO A 338 32.54 -26.77 9.00
N ALA A 339 31.36 -27.08 9.57
CA ALA A 339 30.56 -26.12 10.35
C ALA A 339 31.21 -25.67 11.67
N GLY A 340 32.31 -26.34 12.07
CA GLY A 340 32.97 -26.16 13.36
C GLY A 340 32.87 -27.42 14.23
N GLU A 341 33.73 -27.52 15.23
CA GLU A 341 33.70 -28.61 16.21
C GLU A 341 32.36 -28.60 16.97
N GLY A 342 31.73 -29.78 17.10
CA GLY A 342 30.43 -29.92 17.75
C GLY A 342 29.21 -29.37 16.98
N LYS A 343 29.41 -28.81 15.78
CA LYS A 343 28.36 -28.12 15.00
C LYS A 343 28.00 -28.82 13.69
N GLU A 344 26.80 -28.54 13.21
CA GLU A 344 26.27 -28.95 11.91
C GLU A 344 25.74 -27.73 11.16
N TRP A 345 25.86 -27.77 9.83
CA TRP A 345 25.23 -26.77 8.97
C TRP A 345 23.72 -27.01 8.97
N HIS A 346 22.96 -25.97 9.28
CA HIS A 346 21.51 -25.97 9.29
C HIS A 346 20.98 -24.96 8.28
N HIS A 347 20.00 -25.39 7.48
CA HIS A 347 19.26 -24.50 6.59
C HIS A 347 18.05 -23.92 7.32
N ILE A 348 18.01 -22.59 7.51
CA ILE A 348 16.89 -21.89 8.14
C ILE A 348 15.60 -22.14 7.33
N VAL A 349 15.67 -22.01 6.00
CA VAL A 349 14.70 -22.56 5.05
C VAL A 349 15.19 -23.92 4.57
N GLU A 350 14.48 -24.99 4.95
CA GLU A 350 14.93 -26.36 4.74
C GLU A 350 15.26 -26.68 3.27
N GLN A 351 16.35 -27.42 3.09
CA GLN A 351 16.72 -28.01 1.80
C GLN A 351 15.82 -29.22 1.49
N THR A 352 14.61 -28.97 0.99
CA THR A 352 13.73 -30.00 0.41
C THR A 352 13.71 -29.87 -1.11
N ASP A 353 13.44 -30.97 -1.83
CA ASP A 353 13.31 -30.93 -3.30
C ASP A 353 12.23 -29.93 -3.75
N GLY A 354 11.13 -29.85 -2.98
CA GLY A 354 10.08 -28.85 -3.20
C GLY A 354 10.58 -27.42 -3.05
N ASN A 355 11.36 -27.12 -2.01
CA ASN A 355 11.92 -25.78 -1.79
C ASN A 355 13.00 -25.42 -2.81
N VAL A 356 13.86 -26.38 -3.19
CA VAL A 356 14.87 -26.17 -4.23
C VAL A 356 14.21 -25.89 -5.58
N ALA A 357 13.14 -26.61 -5.93
CA ALA A 357 12.38 -26.37 -7.16
C ALA A 357 11.64 -25.01 -7.14
N ARG A 358 11.06 -24.62 -6.00
CA ARG A 358 10.28 -23.38 -5.87
C ARG A 358 11.13 -22.11 -5.74
N PHE A 359 12.24 -22.18 -5.02
CA PHE A 359 13.04 -20.99 -4.67
C PHE A 359 14.39 -20.94 -5.38
N GLY A 360 14.82 -22.06 -5.95
CA GLY A 360 16.10 -22.19 -6.63
C GLY A 360 17.27 -22.47 -5.66
N PRO A 361 18.34 -23.12 -6.16
CA PRO A 361 19.44 -23.58 -5.32
C PRO A 361 20.22 -22.43 -4.66
N ARG A 362 20.31 -21.26 -5.30
CA ARG A 362 21.04 -20.10 -4.76
C ARG A 362 20.33 -19.46 -3.56
N ALA A 363 19.00 -19.51 -3.51
CA ALA A 363 18.22 -19.04 -2.36
C ALA A 363 18.32 -19.99 -1.15
N ILE A 364 18.51 -21.29 -1.42
CA ILE A 364 18.66 -22.32 -0.37
C ILE A 364 20.12 -22.40 0.11
N HIS A 365 21.10 -22.26 -0.78
CA HIS A 365 22.52 -22.45 -0.48
C HIS A 365 23.28 -21.11 -0.49
N ASN A 366 23.16 -20.34 0.58
CA ASN A 366 23.93 -19.11 0.77
C ASN A 366 24.27 -18.91 2.25
N THR A 367 25.15 -17.95 2.53
CA THR A 367 25.66 -17.68 3.88
C THR A 367 24.62 -17.05 4.83
N GLU A 368 23.46 -16.60 4.34
CA GLU A 368 22.38 -16.05 5.15
C GLU A 368 21.32 -17.08 5.54
N ASN A 369 21.16 -18.15 4.75
CA ASN A 369 20.19 -19.22 4.98
C ASN A 369 20.84 -20.47 5.60
N VAL A 370 22.16 -20.64 5.48
CA VAL A 370 22.88 -21.80 6.01
C VAL A 370 23.81 -21.36 7.13
N ILE A 371 23.46 -21.73 8.37
CA ILE A 371 24.15 -21.30 9.58
C ILE A 371 24.70 -22.50 10.35
N PRO A 372 25.80 -22.36 11.12
CA PRO A 372 26.30 -23.44 11.96
C PRO A 372 25.51 -23.48 13.28
N LEU A 373 24.96 -24.64 13.64
CA LEU A 373 24.28 -24.88 14.92
C LEU A 373 24.89 -26.06 15.66
N ASP A 374 24.81 -26.03 16.99
CA ASP A 374 25.23 -27.16 17.82
C ASP A 374 24.38 -28.40 17.50
N LYS A 375 25.01 -29.59 17.49
CA LYS A 375 24.35 -30.85 17.13
C LYS A 375 23.06 -31.13 17.92
N GLU A 376 23.08 -30.85 19.22
CA GLU A 376 21.90 -31.05 20.08
C GLU A 376 20.76 -30.08 19.76
N LEU A 377 21.08 -28.83 19.41
CA LEU A 377 20.08 -27.86 18.97
C LEU A 377 19.51 -28.26 17.61
N HIS A 378 20.37 -28.68 16.68
CA HIS A 378 19.97 -29.16 15.36
C HIS A 378 19.03 -30.38 15.44
N ALA A 379 19.31 -31.33 16.34
CA ALA A 379 18.46 -32.49 16.60
C ALA A 379 17.09 -32.09 17.17
N ARG A 380 17.04 -31.15 18.11
CA ARG A 380 15.77 -30.64 18.68
C ARG A 380 14.90 -29.98 17.63
N ILE A 381 15.47 -29.14 16.75
CA ILE A 381 14.75 -28.50 15.64
C ILE A 381 14.23 -29.56 14.65
N SER A 382 15.03 -30.59 14.37
CA SER A 382 14.62 -31.68 13.46
C SER A 382 13.45 -32.49 14.02
N ALA A 383 13.44 -32.77 15.33
CA ALA A 383 12.34 -33.44 16.01
C ALA A 383 11.08 -32.56 16.01
N ALA A 384 11.27 -31.27 16.28
CA ALA A 384 10.25 -30.23 16.25
C ALA A 384 9.50 -30.17 14.92
N TYR A 385 10.25 -30.19 13.81
CA TYR A 385 9.70 -30.15 12.46
C TYR A 385 8.96 -31.43 12.06
N SER A 386 9.30 -32.55 12.71
CA SER A 386 8.68 -33.85 12.46
C SER A 386 7.43 -34.07 13.31
N ALA A 387 7.16 -33.21 14.29
CA ALA A 387 5.97 -33.29 15.13
C ALA A 387 4.72 -32.75 14.42
N LYS A 388 3.55 -33.25 14.83
CA LYS A 388 2.24 -32.67 14.48
C LYS A 388 1.80 -31.76 15.62
N LYS A 389 1.70 -30.46 15.35
CA LYS A 389 1.33 -29.45 16.35
C LYS A 389 0.18 -28.62 15.86
N LEU A 390 -1.02 -28.88 16.39
CA LEU A 390 -2.24 -28.19 15.98
C LEU A 390 -2.11 -26.66 16.09
N GLN A 391 -1.48 -26.18 17.16
CA GLN A 391 -1.28 -24.75 17.41
C GLN A 391 -0.36 -24.08 16.39
N VAL A 392 0.44 -24.87 15.66
CA VAL A 392 1.38 -24.38 14.65
C VAL A 392 0.82 -24.58 13.24
N THR A 393 0.32 -25.77 12.95
CA THR A 393 -0.08 -26.16 11.59
C THR A 393 -1.57 -25.94 11.30
N GLY A 394 -2.38 -25.67 12.34
CA GLY A 394 -3.84 -25.69 12.26
C GLY A 394 -4.42 -27.07 11.88
N SER A 395 -3.59 -28.13 11.89
CA SER A 395 -3.95 -29.44 11.35
C SER A 395 -3.42 -30.59 12.21
N TYR A 396 -4.28 -31.56 12.49
CA TYR A 396 -3.90 -32.83 13.14
C TYR A 396 -3.20 -33.82 12.19
N GLN A 397 -3.13 -33.51 10.90
CA GLN A 397 -2.66 -34.45 9.87
C GLN A 397 -1.26 -34.12 9.38
N LEU A 398 -0.90 -32.83 9.29
CA LEU A 398 0.38 -32.38 8.77
C LEU A 398 1.43 -32.26 9.88
N THR A 399 2.65 -32.71 9.60
CA THR A 399 3.80 -32.31 10.42
C THR A 399 4.13 -30.84 10.18
N VAL A 400 4.84 -30.23 11.12
CA VAL A 400 5.34 -28.86 10.98
C VAL A 400 6.10 -28.69 9.66
N ARG A 401 6.98 -29.63 9.29
CA ARG A 401 7.71 -29.61 8.01
C ARG A 401 6.80 -29.65 6.79
N GLN A 402 5.76 -30.50 6.79
CA GLN A 402 4.85 -30.61 5.65
C GLN A 402 4.01 -29.35 5.47
N TRP A 403 3.50 -28.79 6.57
CA TRP A 403 2.81 -27.51 6.56
C TRP A 403 3.75 -26.37 6.14
N LEU A 404 4.97 -26.32 6.70
CA LEU A 404 5.96 -25.30 6.40
C LEU A 404 6.37 -25.34 4.92
N GLY A 405 6.45 -26.53 4.34
CA GLY A 405 6.75 -26.76 2.94
C GLY A 405 5.72 -26.16 1.97
N THR A 406 4.51 -25.80 2.40
CA THR A 406 3.54 -25.06 1.56
C THR A 406 3.72 -23.53 1.66
N GLN A 407 4.35 -23.06 2.73
CA GLN A 407 4.54 -21.64 3.03
C GLN A 407 5.52 -20.98 2.05
N PRO A 408 5.40 -19.65 1.84
CA PRO A 408 6.38 -18.88 1.07
C PRO A 408 7.75 -18.82 1.79
N TYR A 409 8.84 -18.62 1.04
CA TYR A 409 10.22 -18.62 1.56
C TYR A 409 10.39 -17.75 2.82
N ALA A 410 9.83 -16.55 2.83
CA ALA A 410 9.93 -15.63 3.97
C ALA A 410 9.30 -16.21 5.24
N ALA A 411 8.10 -16.79 5.14
CA ALA A 411 7.45 -17.47 6.26
C ALA A 411 8.21 -18.72 6.71
N GLN A 412 8.80 -19.47 5.77
CA GLN A 412 9.69 -20.58 6.11
C GLN A 412 10.93 -20.10 6.88
N ARG A 413 11.48 -18.95 6.49
CA ARG A 413 12.68 -18.37 7.11
C ARG A 413 12.40 -17.82 8.50
N GLU A 414 11.31 -17.07 8.64
CA GLU A 414 10.85 -16.54 9.93
C GLU A 414 10.54 -17.67 10.90
N PHE A 415 9.78 -18.67 10.46
CA PHE A 415 9.50 -19.86 11.25
C PHE A 415 10.78 -20.62 11.63
N GLY A 416 11.75 -20.72 10.70
CA GLY A 416 13.06 -21.31 10.98
C GLY A 416 13.82 -20.59 12.08
N LEU A 417 13.88 -19.27 12.03
CA LEU A 417 14.50 -18.45 13.09
C LEU A 417 13.76 -18.59 14.43
N TRP A 418 12.44 -18.53 14.40
CA TRP A 418 11.59 -18.73 15.57
C TRP A 418 11.77 -20.13 16.19
N ALA A 419 11.87 -21.17 15.36
CA ALA A 419 12.08 -22.53 15.82
C ALA A 419 13.49 -22.75 16.40
N ILE A 420 14.51 -22.12 15.83
CA ILE A 420 15.86 -22.11 16.40
C ILE A 420 15.85 -21.49 17.80
N GLU A 421 15.19 -20.33 17.95
CA GLU A 421 15.14 -19.61 19.22
C GLU A 421 14.33 -20.38 20.27
N ASN A 422 13.16 -20.92 19.92
CA ASN A 422 12.37 -21.73 20.85
C ASN A 422 13.04 -23.05 21.23
N ALA A 423 13.70 -23.72 20.29
CA ALA A 423 14.46 -24.93 20.59
C ALA A 423 15.68 -24.63 21.47
N ARG A 424 16.30 -23.46 21.32
CA ARG A 424 17.39 -22.99 22.18
C ARG A 424 16.89 -22.74 23.60
N ASN A 425 15.72 -22.12 23.74
CA ASN A 425 15.11 -21.80 25.04
C ASN A 425 14.34 -22.99 25.67
N GLY A 426 14.18 -24.11 24.95
CA GLY A 426 13.47 -25.29 25.42
C GLY A 426 11.95 -25.12 25.48
N ILE A 427 11.39 -24.14 24.77
CA ILE A 427 9.96 -23.74 24.81
C ILE A 427 9.19 -24.35 23.62
N TRP A 428 9.80 -25.29 22.89
CA TRP A 428 9.23 -25.81 21.65
C TRP A 428 7.86 -26.45 21.79
#